data_AF-A0A4R9K466-F1
#
_entry.id   AF-A0A4R9K466-F1
#
_cell.length_a   1.000
_cell.length_b   1.000
_cell.length_c   1.000
_cell.angle_alpha   90.00
_cell.angle_beta   90.00
_cell.angle_gamma   90.00
#
_symmetry.space_group_name_H-M   'P 1'
#
loop_
_entity.id
_entity.type
_entity.pdbx_description
1 polymer ?
#
loop_
_entity_poly.entity_id
_entity_poly.type
_entity_poly.pdbx_seq_one_letter_code
_entity_poly.pdbx_strand_id
1 'polypeptide(L)'
;MLEILILKLLLFVGLIIAPIQTNHFFLKNSRAYSDAHKIAIYTLLCGQFLNQTFWFFIWPLFCLFGFLLFLRNEYKTIFSVPCVAFSIPFIFSLISSLWMVSGILDLRLLGYDPKWSFYAALHGCFLGWLFVGSIAFLYKRESRKIYLTSCYLIFFCFLLVAFGINGVPFIKRLGVVGLSLILPILIADYLFHLKVKNSSSVLFAALSFLSLVSSMILALCNEFYPGFPREIAGKSFMAMTHGIMNAIITIPCLTLSLLFEKRRTLHQTKKHDSIIFFDDICVLCSRTVQILIKLDQNLRLKYSSLDGKIAKSLPSFRDKNAKESVVFWSNGVLHTRTDAVIHILLTLGSIYSILGFTLKLFPLFVLDLIYDLIAKHRYQIFGKRETCFLPTKESKDRFLT
;
A
#
# COMPACT_ATOMS: atom_id res chain seq x y z
N MET A 1 33.77 -5.04 0.78
CA MET A 1 33.11 -5.01 2.11
C MET A 1 31.95 -4.02 2.15
N LEU A 2 32.18 -2.70 2.02
CA LEU A 2 31.11 -1.69 2.13
C LEU A 2 29.99 -1.82 1.07
N GLU A 3 30.33 -2.14 -0.18
CA GLU A 3 29.34 -2.28 -1.27
C GLU A 3 28.35 -3.43 -1.00
N ILE A 4 28.85 -4.62 -0.65
CA ILE A 4 28.02 -5.78 -0.29
C ILE A 4 27.10 -5.44 0.90
N LEU A 5 27.60 -4.69 1.89
CA LEU A 5 26.79 -4.25 3.02
C LEU A 5 25.62 -3.36 2.57
N ILE A 6 25.86 -2.41 1.67
CA ILE A 6 24.81 -1.56 1.08
C ILE A 6 23.79 -2.42 0.33
N LEU A 7 24.24 -3.37 -0.51
CA LEU A 7 23.35 -4.24 -1.26
C LEU A 7 22.49 -5.11 -0.34
N LYS A 8 23.08 -5.68 0.72
CA LYS A 8 22.35 -6.43 1.75
C LYS A 8 21.31 -5.57 2.46
N LEU A 9 21.65 -4.34 2.82
CA LEU A 9 20.73 -3.41 3.49
C LEU A 9 19.55 -3.03 2.59
N LEU A 10 19.82 -2.70 1.33
CA LEU A 10 18.75 -2.42 0.35
C LEU A 10 17.87 -3.64 0.12
N LEU A 11 18.47 -4.84 0.03
CA LEU A 11 17.71 -6.06 -0.17
C LEU A 11 16.82 -6.35 1.04
N PHE A 12 17.33 -6.16 2.26
CA PHE A 12 16.56 -6.31 3.49
C PHE A 12 15.32 -5.40 3.54
N VAL A 13 15.44 -4.14 3.08
CA VAL A 13 14.28 -3.25 2.90
C VAL A 13 13.26 -3.87 1.95
N GLY A 14 13.73 -4.41 0.82
CA GLY A 14 12.90 -5.16 -0.13
C GLY A 14 12.20 -6.38 0.50
N LEU A 15 12.91 -7.16 1.32
CA LEU A 15 12.37 -8.33 2.03
C LEU A 15 11.25 -7.96 3.02
N ILE A 16 11.22 -6.73 3.52
CA ILE A 16 10.14 -6.24 4.38
C ILE A 16 8.96 -5.77 3.51
N ILE A 17 9.22 -4.92 2.51
CA ILE A 17 8.16 -4.23 1.76
C ILE A 17 7.45 -5.16 0.77
N ALA A 18 8.19 -6.00 0.05
CA ALA A 18 7.63 -6.80 -1.05
C ALA A 18 6.59 -7.82 -0.59
N PRO A 19 6.78 -8.54 0.52
CA PRO A 19 5.74 -9.39 1.07
C PRO A 19 4.49 -8.62 1.51
N ILE A 20 4.65 -7.46 2.16
CA ILE A 20 3.51 -6.63 2.60
C ILE A 20 2.68 -6.20 1.39
N GLN A 21 3.34 -5.70 0.34
CA GLN A 21 2.68 -5.33 -0.92
C GLN A 21 1.97 -6.53 -1.55
N THR A 22 2.65 -7.67 -1.65
CA THR A 22 2.10 -8.91 -2.23
C THR A 22 0.84 -9.37 -1.49
N ASN A 23 0.90 -9.33 -0.16
CA ASN A 23 -0.24 -9.73 0.66
C ASN A 23 -1.45 -8.83 0.40
N HIS A 24 -1.20 -7.53 0.30
CA HIS A 24 -2.24 -6.54 0.05
C HIS A 24 -2.81 -6.61 -1.37
N PHE A 25 -1.98 -6.88 -2.38
CA PHE A 25 -2.37 -6.84 -3.80
C PHE A 25 -3.00 -8.16 -4.28
N PHE A 26 -2.45 -9.29 -3.85
CA PHE A 26 -2.77 -10.59 -4.42
C PHE A 26 -3.37 -11.59 -3.43
N LEU A 27 -3.06 -11.48 -2.13
CA LEU A 27 -3.43 -12.49 -1.14
C LEU A 27 -4.52 -12.03 -0.15
N LYS A 28 -5.25 -10.94 -0.47
CA LYS A 28 -6.39 -10.43 0.31
C LYS A 28 -6.06 -10.17 1.80
N ASN A 29 -4.84 -9.74 2.10
CA ASN A 29 -4.34 -9.56 3.48
C ASN A 29 -4.43 -10.85 4.32
N SER A 30 -4.03 -11.98 3.75
CA SER A 30 -3.93 -13.27 4.44
C SER A 30 -3.09 -13.16 5.71
N ARG A 31 -3.69 -13.55 6.84
CA ARG A 31 -3.00 -13.63 8.14
C ARG A 31 -1.91 -14.68 8.13
N ALA A 32 -2.19 -15.86 7.55
CA ALA A 32 -1.21 -16.94 7.43
C ALA A 32 0.06 -16.51 6.67
N TYR A 33 -0.10 -15.73 5.59
CA TYR A 33 1.04 -15.17 4.86
C TYR A 33 1.80 -14.12 5.67
N SER A 34 1.09 -13.26 6.41
CA SER A 34 1.73 -12.29 7.29
C SER A 34 2.52 -12.94 8.43
N ASP A 35 2.00 -14.02 9.01
CA ASP A 35 2.66 -14.71 10.11
C ASP A 35 3.87 -15.52 9.59
N ALA A 36 3.75 -16.17 8.43
CA ALA A 36 4.87 -16.81 7.75
C ALA A 36 5.99 -15.81 7.40
N HIS A 37 5.64 -14.60 6.96
CA HIS A 37 6.62 -13.54 6.69
C HIS A 37 7.39 -13.13 7.95
N LYS A 38 6.69 -12.92 9.08
CA LYS A 38 7.34 -12.62 10.36
C LYS A 38 8.30 -13.73 10.77
N ILE A 39 7.84 -14.99 10.72
CA ILE A 39 8.67 -16.16 11.05
C ILE A 39 9.91 -16.21 10.17
N ALA A 40 9.77 -16.00 8.86
CA ALA A 40 10.89 -15.99 7.93
C ALA A 40 11.91 -14.89 8.26
N ILE A 41 11.45 -13.66 8.54
CA ILE A 41 12.33 -12.54 8.94
C ILE A 41 13.05 -12.84 10.26
N TYR A 42 12.35 -13.32 11.29
CA TYR A 42 12.99 -13.68 12.56
C TYR A 42 14.03 -14.79 12.36
N THR A 43 13.71 -15.80 11.56
CA THR A 43 14.62 -16.91 11.23
C THR A 43 15.88 -16.42 10.52
N LEU A 44 15.75 -15.49 9.56
CA LEU A 44 16.89 -14.86 8.89
C LEU A 44 17.77 -14.05 9.85
N LEU A 45 17.17 -13.25 10.74
CA LEU A 45 17.90 -12.46 11.73
C LEU A 45 18.63 -13.36 12.74
N CYS A 46 17.98 -14.42 13.24
CA CYS A 46 18.60 -15.41 14.10
C CYS A 46 19.73 -16.16 13.40
N GLY A 47 19.54 -16.57 12.14
CA GLY A 47 20.59 -17.22 11.33
C GLY A 47 21.82 -16.35 11.16
N GLN A 48 21.62 -15.06 10.90
CA GLN A 48 22.70 -14.07 10.79
C GLN A 48 23.43 -13.88 12.14
N PHE A 49 22.71 -13.86 13.27
CA PHE A 49 23.30 -13.70 14.60
C PHE A 49 24.07 -14.94 15.06
N LEU A 50 23.53 -16.14 14.80
CA LEU A 50 24.13 -17.42 15.17
C LEU A 50 25.20 -17.89 14.18
N ASN A 51 25.45 -17.13 13.11
CA ASN A 51 26.36 -17.47 12.01
C ASN A 51 26.06 -18.84 11.36
N GLN A 52 24.77 -19.20 11.29
CA GLN A 52 24.30 -20.47 10.74
C GLN A 52 23.72 -20.28 9.34
N THR A 53 24.41 -20.81 8.34
CA THR A 53 24.11 -20.64 6.91
C THR A 53 22.84 -21.35 6.45
N PHE A 54 22.45 -22.43 7.11
CA PHE A 54 21.25 -23.21 6.76
C PHE A 54 19.95 -22.40 6.87
N TRP A 55 19.90 -21.43 7.80
CA TRP A 55 18.70 -20.67 8.10
C TRP A 55 18.26 -19.74 6.96
N PHE A 56 19.17 -19.43 6.02
CA PHE A 56 18.85 -18.59 4.85
C PHE A 56 17.92 -19.28 3.84
N PHE A 57 17.84 -20.61 3.85
CA PHE A 57 16.90 -21.38 3.00
C PHE A 57 15.43 -21.20 3.41
N ILE A 58 15.14 -20.62 4.59
CA ILE A 58 13.77 -20.29 4.98
C ILE A 58 13.11 -19.30 4.00
N TRP A 59 13.92 -18.43 3.37
CA TRP A 59 13.39 -17.37 2.55
C TRP A 59 12.85 -17.86 1.20
N PRO A 60 13.57 -18.71 0.43
CA PRO A 60 12.96 -19.42 -0.70
C PRO A 60 11.70 -20.21 -0.34
N LEU A 61 11.67 -20.88 0.82
CA LEU A 61 10.48 -21.60 1.29
C LEU A 61 9.29 -20.66 1.54
N PHE A 62 9.54 -19.49 2.11
CA PHE A 62 8.53 -18.45 2.29
C PHE A 62 8.00 -17.93 0.94
N CYS A 63 8.88 -17.63 -0.02
CA CYS A 63 8.49 -17.22 -1.37
C CYS A 63 7.65 -18.30 -2.07
N LEU A 64 8.02 -19.57 -1.95
CA LEU A 64 7.28 -20.70 -2.49
C LEU A 64 5.90 -20.82 -1.83
N PHE A 65 5.83 -20.72 -0.51
CA PHE A 65 4.56 -20.71 0.22
C PHE A 65 3.62 -19.59 -0.28
N GLY A 66 4.16 -18.38 -0.46
CA GLY A 66 3.41 -17.27 -1.03
C GLY A 66 2.84 -17.55 -2.41
N PHE A 67 3.65 -18.16 -3.28
CA PHE A 67 3.23 -18.50 -4.63
C PHE A 67 2.16 -19.60 -4.62
N LEU A 68 2.34 -20.66 -3.84
CA LEU A 68 1.35 -21.73 -3.69
C LEU A 68 0.02 -21.19 -3.13
N LEU A 69 0.07 -20.27 -2.18
CA LEU A 69 -1.12 -19.62 -1.65
C LEU A 69 -1.85 -18.78 -2.72
N PHE A 70 -1.10 -18.08 -3.57
CA PHE A 70 -1.66 -17.37 -4.73
C PHE A 70 -2.34 -18.34 -5.71
N LEU A 71 -1.64 -19.39 -6.13
CA LEU A 71 -2.19 -20.39 -7.05
C LEU A 71 -3.43 -21.08 -6.48
N ARG A 72 -3.44 -21.36 -5.18
CA ARG A 72 -4.62 -21.88 -4.48
C ARG A 72 -5.80 -20.90 -4.53
N ASN A 73 -5.57 -19.61 -4.39
CA ASN A 73 -6.64 -18.60 -4.44
C ASN A 73 -7.20 -18.41 -5.85
N GLU A 74 -6.38 -18.59 -6.88
CA GLU A 74 -6.73 -18.39 -8.30
C GLU A 74 -6.88 -19.72 -9.07
N TYR A 75 -7.09 -20.85 -8.38
CA TYR A 75 -7.04 -22.19 -8.97
C TYR A 75 -7.97 -22.39 -10.18
N LYS A 76 -9.14 -21.72 -10.18
CA LYS A 76 -10.13 -21.80 -11.28
C LYS A 76 -9.68 -21.08 -12.55
N THR A 77 -8.77 -20.13 -12.43
CA THR A 77 -8.34 -19.21 -13.50
C THR A 77 -6.84 -19.29 -13.76
N ILE A 78 -6.17 -20.33 -13.25
CA ILE A 78 -4.71 -20.46 -13.22
C ILE A 78 -4.04 -20.33 -14.59
N PHE A 79 -4.69 -20.81 -15.65
CA PHE A 79 -4.20 -20.73 -17.04
C PHE A 79 -4.75 -19.53 -17.83
N SER A 80 -5.52 -18.64 -17.20
CA SER A 80 -5.98 -17.43 -17.85
C SER A 80 -4.82 -16.45 -18.07
N VAL A 81 -4.87 -15.70 -19.18
CA VAL A 81 -3.84 -14.69 -19.51
C VAL A 81 -3.64 -13.66 -18.38
N PRO A 82 -4.69 -13.17 -17.68
CA PRO A 82 -4.49 -12.35 -16.49
C PRO A 82 -3.75 -13.05 -15.34
N CYS A 83 -4.13 -14.29 -15.03
CA CYS A 83 -3.55 -15.01 -13.89
C CYS A 83 -2.08 -15.29 -14.10
N VAL A 84 -1.68 -15.66 -15.32
CA VAL A 84 -0.26 -15.86 -15.65
C VAL A 84 0.55 -14.58 -15.45
N ALA A 85 0.02 -13.41 -15.83
CA ALA A 85 0.67 -12.13 -15.56
C ALA A 85 0.78 -11.83 -14.05
N PHE A 86 -0.25 -12.17 -13.27
CA PHE A 86 -0.25 -12.02 -11.81
C PHE A 86 0.73 -12.98 -11.10
N SER A 87 1.12 -14.08 -11.74
CA SER A 87 2.16 -15.00 -11.25
C SER A 87 3.57 -14.45 -11.42
N ILE A 88 3.82 -13.55 -12.38
CA ILE A 88 5.17 -13.04 -12.70
C ILE A 88 5.89 -12.46 -11.46
N PRO A 89 5.26 -11.60 -10.62
CA PRO A 89 5.90 -11.11 -9.39
C PRO A 89 6.33 -12.21 -8.42
N PHE A 90 5.58 -13.33 -8.36
CA PHE A 90 5.94 -14.49 -7.52
C PHE A 90 7.09 -15.30 -8.11
N ILE A 91 7.19 -15.40 -9.43
CA ILE A 91 8.36 -15.98 -10.09
C ILE A 91 9.60 -15.16 -9.77
N PHE A 92 9.49 -13.83 -9.83
CA PHE A 92 10.58 -12.94 -9.46
C PHE A 92 10.95 -13.00 -7.98
N SER A 93 9.99 -13.23 -7.07
CA SER A 93 10.30 -13.43 -5.64
C SER A 93 11.15 -14.68 -5.42
N LEU A 94 10.84 -15.78 -6.12
CA LEU A 94 11.63 -17.00 -6.10
C LEU A 94 13.03 -16.78 -6.69
N ILE A 95 13.14 -16.18 -7.87
CA ILE A 95 14.42 -15.85 -8.50
C ILE A 95 15.27 -14.98 -7.57
N SER A 96 14.69 -13.94 -6.99
CA SER A 96 15.36 -13.05 -6.03
C SER A 96 15.87 -13.81 -4.81
N SER A 97 15.05 -14.71 -4.25
CA SER A 97 15.41 -15.52 -3.08
C SER A 97 16.59 -16.47 -3.36
N LEU A 98 16.65 -17.07 -4.56
CA LEU A 98 17.75 -17.95 -4.95
C LEU A 98 19.06 -17.19 -5.12
N TRP A 99 19.02 -16.02 -5.76
CA TRP A 99 20.19 -15.15 -5.90
C TRP A 99 20.69 -14.63 -4.56
N MET A 100 19.78 -14.32 -3.62
CA MET A 100 20.15 -13.95 -2.26
C MET A 100 20.91 -15.09 -1.57
N VAL A 101 20.39 -16.32 -1.61
CA VAL A 101 21.06 -17.49 -1.02
C VAL A 101 22.41 -17.74 -1.69
N SER A 102 22.48 -17.65 -3.02
CA SER A 102 23.75 -17.76 -3.77
C SER A 102 24.78 -16.74 -3.31
N GLY A 103 24.38 -15.48 -3.10
CA GLY A 103 25.29 -14.42 -2.63
C GLY A 103 25.72 -14.58 -1.18
N ILE A 104 24.90 -15.19 -0.32
CA ILE A 104 25.22 -15.44 1.09
C ILE A 104 26.17 -16.63 1.23
N LEU A 105 25.94 -17.69 0.46
CA LEU A 105 26.70 -18.95 0.53
C LEU A 105 27.87 -19.02 -0.47
N ASP A 106 28.07 -17.99 -1.29
CA ASP A 106 29.04 -17.95 -2.40
C ASP A 106 28.93 -19.18 -3.32
N LEU A 107 27.71 -19.52 -3.74
CA LEU A 107 27.45 -20.70 -4.60
C LEU A 107 27.89 -20.50 -6.05
N ARG A 108 28.29 -19.28 -6.43
CA ARG A 108 28.69 -18.89 -7.79
C ARG A 108 27.71 -19.35 -8.87
N LEU A 109 26.42 -19.20 -8.60
CA LEU A 109 25.35 -19.58 -9.53
C LEU A 109 25.57 -18.88 -10.89
N LEU A 110 25.63 -19.67 -11.98
CA LEU A 110 25.93 -19.19 -13.34
C LEU A 110 27.27 -18.42 -13.47
N GLY A 111 28.23 -18.66 -12.58
CA GLY A 111 29.54 -18.02 -12.57
C GLY A 111 29.58 -16.62 -11.92
N TYR A 112 28.47 -16.16 -11.34
CA TYR A 112 28.42 -14.84 -10.70
C TYR A 112 29.01 -14.84 -9.29
N ASP A 113 29.88 -13.87 -9.00
CA ASP A 113 30.41 -13.67 -7.66
C ASP A 113 29.30 -13.25 -6.65
N PRO A 114 29.60 -13.19 -5.34
CA PRO A 114 28.62 -12.75 -4.34
C PRO A 114 28.04 -11.36 -4.61
N LYS A 115 28.84 -10.41 -5.13
CA LYS A 115 28.38 -9.05 -5.41
C LYS A 115 27.30 -9.06 -6.49
N TRP A 116 27.58 -9.73 -7.60
CA TRP A 116 26.63 -9.88 -8.69
C TRP A 116 25.40 -10.69 -8.29
N SER A 117 25.55 -11.69 -7.44
CA SER A 117 24.40 -12.41 -6.86
C SER A 117 23.47 -11.45 -6.10
N PHE A 118 24.01 -10.53 -5.29
CA PHE A 118 23.18 -9.52 -4.62
C PHE A 118 22.57 -8.49 -5.60
N TYR A 119 23.28 -8.11 -6.66
CA TYR A 119 22.70 -7.27 -7.72
C TYR A 119 21.51 -7.95 -8.40
N ALA A 120 21.64 -9.22 -8.76
CA ALA A 120 20.55 -10.00 -9.35
C ALA A 120 19.37 -10.17 -8.38
N ALA A 121 19.65 -10.42 -7.09
CA ALA A 121 18.64 -10.49 -6.05
C ALA A 121 17.86 -9.17 -5.91
N LEU A 122 18.56 -8.03 -5.91
CA LEU A 122 17.95 -6.70 -5.85
C LEU A 122 17.09 -6.40 -7.06
N HIS A 123 17.55 -6.66 -8.28
CA HIS A 123 16.74 -6.48 -9.48
C HIS A 123 15.49 -7.38 -9.46
N GLY A 124 15.63 -8.65 -9.06
CA GLY A 124 14.49 -9.55 -8.88
C GLY A 124 13.48 -9.02 -7.85
N CYS A 125 13.94 -8.47 -6.73
CA CYS A 125 13.08 -7.93 -5.68
C CYS A 125 12.40 -6.62 -6.09
N PHE A 126 13.17 -5.65 -6.57
CA PHE A 126 12.66 -4.30 -6.81
C PHE A 126 11.95 -4.16 -8.16
N LEU A 127 12.60 -4.56 -9.26
CA LEU A 127 11.96 -4.51 -10.58
C LEU A 127 10.92 -5.64 -10.71
N GLY A 128 11.32 -6.87 -10.41
CA GLY A 128 10.48 -8.03 -10.65
C GLY A 128 9.32 -8.18 -9.69
N TRP A 129 9.59 -8.19 -8.39
CA TRP A 129 8.57 -8.47 -7.38
C TRP A 129 7.72 -7.23 -7.06
N LEU A 130 8.37 -6.10 -6.74
CA LEU A 130 7.67 -4.86 -6.35
C LEU A 130 7.08 -4.12 -7.56
N PHE A 131 7.89 -3.76 -8.56
CA PHE A 131 7.42 -2.92 -9.68
C PHE A 131 6.42 -3.66 -10.58
N VAL A 132 6.76 -4.85 -11.10
CA VAL A 132 5.79 -5.63 -11.89
C VAL A 132 4.57 -5.99 -11.04
N GLY A 133 4.74 -6.22 -9.73
CA GLY A 133 3.62 -6.38 -8.80
C GLY A 133 2.66 -5.17 -8.79
N SER A 134 3.19 -3.96 -8.82
CA SER A 134 2.41 -2.71 -8.94
C SER A 134 1.68 -2.60 -10.28
N ILE A 135 2.34 -2.95 -11.40
CA ILE A 135 1.73 -2.92 -12.73
C ILE A 135 0.64 -3.99 -12.87
N ALA A 136 0.89 -5.20 -12.41
CA ALA A 136 -0.09 -6.28 -12.36
C ALA A 136 -1.32 -5.87 -11.52
N PHE A 137 -1.10 -5.23 -10.38
CA PHE A 137 -2.19 -4.70 -9.55
C PHE A 137 -2.99 -3.58 -10.25
N LEU A 138 -2.32 -2.70 -11.01
CA LEU A 138 -2.99 -1.69 -11.84
C LEU A 138 -3.90 -2.33 -12.90
N TYR A 139 -3.43 -3.38 -13.59
CA TYR A 139 -4.29 -4.14 -14.50
C TYR A 139 -5.51 -4.72 -13.77
N LYS A 140 -5.30 -5.34 -12.61
CA LYS A 140 -6.40 -5.90 -11.79
C LYS A 140 -7.43 -4.84 -11.39
N ARG A 141 -7.02 -3.57 -11.24
CA ARG A 141 -7.89 -2.45 -10.84
C ARG A 141 -8.61 -1.77 -12.00
N GLU A 142 -7.94 -1.60 -13.13
CA GLU A 142 -8.43 -0.76 -14.23
C GLU A 142 -8.77 -1.55 -15.50
N SER A 143 -8.33 -2.81 -15.59
CA SER A 143 -8.49 -3.68 -16.76
C SER A 143 -7.93 -3.09 -18.06
N ARG A 144 -7.03 -2.11 -17.99
CA ARG A 144 -6.37 -1.52 -19.15
C ARG A 144 -5.30 -2.47 -19.68
N LYS A 145 -5.46 -2.91 -20.94
CA LYS A 145 -4.60 -3.92 -21.58
C LYS A 145 -3.10 -3.57 -21.56
N ILE A 146 -2.75 -2.29 -21.59
CA ILE A 146 -1.36 -1.82 -21.54
C ILE A 146 -0.60 -2.42 -20.33
N TYR A 147 -1.21 -2.43 -19.14
CA TYR A 147 -0.58 -2.98 -17.94
C TYR A 147 -0.38 -4.49 -18.04
N LEU A 148 -1.36 -5.21 -18.61
CA LEU A 148 -1.26 -6.65 -18.81
C LEU A 148 -0.14 -7.01 -19.78
N THR A 149 -0.14 -6.40 -20.97
CA THR A 149 0.88 -6.63 -21.99
C THR A 149 2.27 -6.28 -21.49
N SER A 150 2.39 -5.21 -20.72
CA SER A 150 3.67 -4.78 -20.18
C SER A 150 4.21 -5.71 -19.10
N CYS A 151 3.39 -6.43 -18.33
CA CYS A 151 3.91 -7.44 -17.39
C CYS A 151 4.73 -8.51 -18.14
N TYR A 152 4.22 -8.99 -19.28
CA TYR A 152 4.90 -9.94 -20.15
C TYR A 152 6.13 -9.35 -20.81
N LEU A 153 6.01 -8.15 -21.39
CA LEU A 153 7.13 -7.49 -22.06
C LEU A 153 8.28 -7.18 -21.08
N ILE A 154 7.97 -6.72 -19.86
CA ILE A 154 8.99 -6.48 -18.83
C ILE A 154 9.70 -7.79 -18.48
N PHE A 155 8.96 -8.88 -18.28
CA PHE A 155 9.54 -10.19 -18.00
C PHE A 155 10.44 -10.65 -19.14
N PHE A 156 9.98 -10.54 -20.39
CA PHE A 156 10.76 -10.89 -21.57
C PHE A 156 12.01 -10.04 -21.71
N CYS A 157 11.91 -8.71 -21.64
CA CYS A 157 13.05 -7.80 -21.71
C CYS A 157 14.04 -8.04 -20.56
N PHE A 158 13.56 -8.37 -19.35
CA PHE A 158 14.42 -8.77 -18.24
C PHE A 158 15.24 -10.02 -18.57
N LEU A 159 14.62 -11.05 -19.17
CA LEU A 159 15.34 -12.25 -19.60
C LEU A 159 16.38 -11.93 -20.69
N LEU A 160 16.08 -11.04 -21.63
CA LEU A 160 17.06 -10.57 -22.62
C LEU A 160 18.27 -9.92 -21.96
N VAL A 161 18.06 -9.07 -20.94
CA VAL A 161 19.16 -8.48 -20.17
C VAL A 161 19.94 -9.58 -19.43
N ALA A 162 19.25 -10.47 -18.73
CA ALA A 162 19.88 -11.51 -17.92
C ALA A 162 20.77 -12.45 -18.75
N PHE A 163 20.26 -12.99 -19.86
CA PHE A 163 21.03 -13.87 -20.75
C PHE A 163 22.05 -13.11 -21.60
N GLY A 164 21.84 -11.81 -21.84
CA GLY A 164 22.74 -10.97 -22.62
C GLY A 164 24.01 -10.53 -21.88
N ILE A 165 24.06 -10.56 -20.54
CA ILE A 165 25.23 -10.09 -19.76
C ILE A 165 26.47 -10.95 -20.03
N ASN A 166 26.35 -12.27 -20.02
CA ASN A 166 27.44 -13.21 -20.30
C ASN A 166 27.29 -13.93 -21.66
N GLY A 167 26.24 -13.61 -22.41
CA GLY A 167 25.93 -14.21 -23.70
C GLY A 167 26.21 -13.25 -24.85
N VAL A 168 25.16 -12.90 -25.59
CA VAL A 168 25.25 -12.08 -26.80
C VAL A 168 24.99 -10.61 -26.42
N PRO A 169 25.97 -9.69 -26.51
CA PRO A 169 25.81 -8.29 -26.07
C PRO A 169 24.67 -7.55 -26.77
N PHE A 170 24.36 -7.90 -28.02
CA PHE A 170 23.23 -7.34 -28.75
C PHE A 170 21.87 -7.63 -28.07
N ILE A 171 21.69 -8.84 -27.51
CA ILE A 171 20.46 -9.23 -26.81
C ILE A 171 20.27 -8.37 -25.56
N LYS A 172 21.36 -8.12 -24.81
CA LYS A 172 21.34 -7.23 -23.65
C LYS A 172 20.86 -5.83 -24.03
N ARG A 173 21.42 -5.25 -25.10
CA ARG A 173 21.06 -3.91 -25.59
C ARG A 173 19.57 -3.82 -25.92
N LEU A 174 19.02 -4.83 -26.59
CA LEU A 174 17.60 -4.89 -26.93
C LEU A 174 16.73 -4.87 -25.66
N GLY A 175 17.09 -5.66 -24.65
CA GLY A 175 16.40 -5.68 -23.37
C GLY A 175 16.45 -4.35 -22.63
N VAL A 176 17.62 -3.68 -22.62
CA VAL A 176 17.79 -2.35 -22.00
C VAL A 176 16.90 -1.33 -22.69
N VAL A 177 16.92 -1.24 -24.02
CA VAL A 177 16.05 -0.33 -24.79
C VAL A 177 14.58 -0.58 -24.49
N GLY A 178 14.15 -1.85 -24.48
CA GLY A 178 12.77 -2.23 -24.18
C GLY A 178 12.32 -1.73 -22.80
N LEU A 179 13.12 -1.99 -21.75
CA LEU A 179 12.80 -1.53 -20.39
C LEU A 179 12.83 0.00 -20.29
N SER A 180 13.80 0.66 -20.93
CA SER A 180 13.90 2.12 -20.92
C SER A 180 12.71 2.84 -21.57
N LEU A 181 12.00 2.18 -22.48
CA LEU A 181 10.77 2.71 -23.07
C LEU A 181 9.53 2.30 -22.27
N ILE A 182 9.38 1.02 -21.95
CA ILE A 182 8.16 0.49 -21.33
C ILE A 182 7.94 1.09 -19.94
N LEU A 183 8.97 1.12 -19.08
CA LEU A 183 8.78 1.48 -17.68
C LEU A 183 8.30 2.95 -17.54
N PRO A 184 8.92 3.96 -18.21
CA PRO A 184 8.43 5.34 -18.11
C PRO A 184 7.04 5.54 -18.69
N ILE A 185 6.72 4.87 -19.81
CA ILE A 185 5.38 4.93 -20.42
C ILE A 185 4.30 4.47 -19.42
N LEU A 186 4.56 3.40 -18.67
CA LEU A 186 3.63 2.90 -17.67
C LEU A 186 3.38 3.88 -16.52
N ILE A 187 4.44 4.49 -15.99
CA ILE A 187 4.29 5.45 -14.89
C ILE A 187 3.62 6.73 -15.41
N ALA A 188 3.96 7.20 -16.61
CA ALA A 188 3.32 8.35 -17.23
C ALA A 188 1.82 8.08 -17.44
N ASP A 189 1.48 6.93 -18.02
CA ASP A 189 0.10 6.54 -18.26
C ASP A 189 -0.70 6.45 -16.95
N TYR A 190 -0.12 5.88 -15.90
CA TYR A 190 -0.69 5.90 -14.54
C TYR A 190 -0.91 7.33 -14.02
N LEU A 191 0.10 8.20 -14.13
CA LEU A 191 0.04 9.59 -13.67
C LEU A 191 -1.07 10.39 -14.37
N PHE A 192 -1.24 10.21 -15.68
CA PHE A 192 -2.29 10.87 -16.46
C PHE A 192 -3.70 10.40 -16.09
N HIS A 193 -3.85 9.12 -15.71
CA HIS A 193 -5.14 8.49 -15.44
C HIS A 193 -5.47 8.32 -13.95
N LEU A 194 -4.72 8.99 -13.06
CA LEU A 194 -5.03 9.04 -11.62
C LEU A 194 -6.49 9.45 -11.38
N LYS A 195 -7.29 8.54 -10.83
CA LYS A 195 -8.74 8.75 -10.61
C LYS A 195 -9.00 9.82 -9.55
N VAL A 196 -8.11 9.89 -8.56
CA VAL A 196 -8.17 10.88 -7.48
C VAL A 196 -6.86 11.64 -7.44
N LYS A 197 -6.88 12.86 -7.98
CA LYS A 197 -5.75 13.81 -7.95
C LYS A 197 -5.61 14.43 -6.56
N ASN A 198 -5.20 13.64 -5.58
CA ASN A 198 -4.72 14.17 -4.32
C ASN A 198 -3.27 14.66 -4.49
N SER A 199 -2.88 15.76 -3.86
CA SER A 199 -1.53 16.31 -3.94
C SER A 199 -0.46 15.26 -3.61
N SER A 200 -0.71 14.37 -2.64
CA SER A 200 0.26 13.32 -2.26
C SER A 200 0.40 12.20 -3.30
N SER A 201 -0.70 11.67 -3.87
CA SER A 201 -0.61 10.58 -4.86
C SER A 201 0.05 11.05 -6.16
N VAL A 202 -0.29 12.28 -6.58
CA VAL A 202 0.33 12.95 -7.73
C VAL A 202 1.81 13.21 -7.46
N LEU A 203 2.17 13.75 -6.29
CA LEU A 203 3.56 14.01 -5.92
C LEU A 203 4.41 12.74 -5.96
N PHE A 204 3.96 11.66 -5.31
CA PHE A 204 4.70 10.40 -5.30
C PHE A 204 4.80 9.78 -6.71
N ALA A 205 3.74 9.83 -7.52
CA ALA A 205 3.80 9.33 -8.89
C ALA A 205 4.78 10.16 -9.75
N ALA A 206 4.78 11.49 -9.60
CA ALA A 206 5.69 12.38 -10.31
C ALA A 206 7.16 12.18 -9.89
N LEU A 207 7.43 12.05 -8.59
CA LEU A 207 8.77 11.72 -8.08
C LEU A 207 9.25 10.37 -8.62
N SER A 208 8.36 9.37 -8.63
CA SER A 208 8.66 8.07 -9.22
C SER A 208 8.96 8.16 -10.71
N PHE A 209 8.20 8.95 -11.46
CA PHE A 209 8.39 9.14 -12.89
C PHE A 209 9.73 9.80 -13.19
N LEU A 210 10.02 10.93 -12.52
CA LEU A 210 11.26 11.67 -12.72
C LEU A 210 12.49 10.82 -12.36
N SER A 211 12.45 10.14 -11.22
CA SER A 211 13.54 9.27 -10.78
C SER A 211 13.75 8.10 -11.76
N LEU A 212 12.67 7.48 -12.26
CA LEU A 212 12.77 6.42 -13.25
C LEU A 212 13.38 6.91 -14.56
N VAL A 213 12.93 8.06 -15.09
CA VAL A 213 13.47 8.61 -16.34
C VAL A 213 14.97 8.88 -16.20
N SER A 214 15.40 9.53 -15.11
CA SER A 214 16.82 9.74 -14.83
C SER A 214 17.59 8.42 -14.73
N SER A 215 17.03 7.42 -14.05
CA SER A 215 17.61 6.08 -13.91
C SER A 215 17.73 5.33 -15.25
N MET A 216 16.77 5.49 -16.16
CA MET A 216 16.82 4.91 -17.51
C MET A 216 17.80 5.64 -18.43
N ILE A 217 17.94 6.96 -18.31
CA ILE A 217 18.97 7.72 -19.03
C ILE A 217 20.36 7.21 -18.64
N LEU A 218 20.62 7.03 -17.34
CA LEU A 218 21.86 6.43 -16.86
C LEU A 218 22.09 5.05 -17.52
N ALA A 219 21.06 4.18 -17.55
CA ALA A 219 21.12 2.85 -18.14
C ALA A 219 21.53 2.88 -19.62
N LEU A 220 20.91 3.77 -20.39
CA LEU A 220 21.21 3.96 -21.81
C LEU A 220 22.61 4.53 -22.03
N CYS A 221 23.01 5.56 -21.26
CA CYS A 221 24.34 6.14 -21.38
C CYS A 221 25.44 5.10 -21.10
N ASN A 222 25.30 4.29 -20.05
CA ASN A 222 26.28 3.24 -19.75
C ASN A 222 26.40 2.17 -20.84
N GLU A 223 25.29 1.85 -21.51
CA GLU A 223 25.27 0.78 -22.50
C GLU A 223 25.72 1.26 -23.89
N PHE A 224 25.37 2.50 -24.28
CA PHE A 224 25.57 3.00 -25.64
C PHE A 224 26.64 4.08 -25.79
N TYR A 225 27.09 4.71 -24.69
CA TYR A 225 28.11 5.76 -24.75
C TYR A 225 29.46 5.25 -24.21
N PRO A 226 30.47 5.04 -25.08
CA PRO A 226 31.76 4.48 -24.67
C PRO A 226 32.51 5.31 -23.61
N GLY A 227 32.33 6.63 -23.61
CA GLY A 227 32.96 7.55 -22.67
C GLY A 227 32.24 7.68 -21.32
N PHE A 228 31.20 6.88 -21.06
CA PHE A 228 30.46 6.95 -19.80
C PHE A 228 31.25 6.28 -18.66
N PRO A 229 31.34 6.90 -17.47
CA PRO A 229 32.10 6.33 -16.36
C PRO A 229 31.46 5.01 -15.90
N ARG A 230 32.17 3.90 -16.10
CA ARG A 230 31.72 2.56 -15.67
C ARG A 230 31.92 2.36 -14.17
N GLU A 231 32.99 2.92 -13.63
CA GLU A 231 33.34 2.85 -12.23
C GLU A 231 33.70 4.22 -11.67
N ILE A 232 33.30 4.49 -10.44
CA ILE A 232 33.71 5.66 -9.66
C ILE A 232 34.19 5.15 -8.30
N ALA A 233 35.43 5.48 -7.94
CA ALA A 233 36.09 5.01 -6.72
C ALA A 233 36.08 3.46 -6.56
N GLY A 234 36.31 2.73 -7.66
CA GLY A 234 36.37 1.26 -7.69
C GLY A 234 35.03 0.55 -7.48
N LYS A 235 33.91 1.26 -7.65
CA LYS A 235 32.55 0.73 -7.57
C LYS A 235 31.82 0.95 -8.89
N SER A 236 30.98 0.01 -9.29
CA SER A 236 30.14 0.16 -10.49
C SER A 236 29.23 1.36 -10.34
N PHE A 237 29.45 2.39 -11.17
CA PHE A 237 28.66 3.62 -11.14
C PHE A 237 27.21 3.32 -11.52
N MET A 238 27.04 2.55 -12.59
CA MET A 238 25.74 2.07 -13.06
C MET A 238 25.01 1.33 -11.96
N ALA A 239 25.56 0.21 -11.49
CA ALA A 239 24.82 -0.70 -10.61
C ALA A 239 24.46 -0.03 -9.26
N MET A 240 25.33 0.84 -8.75
CA MET A 240 25.10 1.55 -7.49
C MET A 240 24.09 2.70 -7.66
N THR A 241 24.29 3.62 -8.61
CA THR A 241 23.41 4.79 -8.75
C THR A 241 22.01 4.42 -9.23
N HIS A 242 21.93 3.65 -10.32
CA HIS A 242 20.66 3.17 -10.87
C HIS A 242 19.91 2.30 -9.86
N GLY A 243 20.62 1.37 -9.21
CA GLY A 243 20.05 0.48 -8.20
C GLY A 243 19.48 1.25 -7.00
N ILE A 244 20.26 2.17 -6.43
CA ILE A 244 19.85 2.99 -5.27
C ILE A 244 18.65 3.89 -5.63
N MET A 245 18.70 4.59 -6.76
CA MET A 245 17.59 5.45 -7.21
C MET A 245 16.29 4.66 -7.32
N ASN A 246 16.35 3.47 -7.94
CA ASN A 246 15.16 2.65 -8.11
C ASN A 246 14.65 2.07 -6.79
N ALA A 247 15.55 1.63 -5.91
CA ALA A 247 15.21 0.99 -4.65
C ALA A 247 14.69 1.97 -3.59
N ILE A 248 15.19 3.20 -3.55
CA ILE A 248 14.85 4.20 -2.53
C ILE A 248 13.74 5.15 -2.99
N ILE A 249 13.75 5.55 -4.27
CA ILE A 249 12.86 6.59 -4.78
C ILE A 249 11.81 5.99 -5.68
N THR A 250 12.19 5.47 -6.85
CA THR A 250 11.24 5.08 -7.91
C THR A 250 10.15 4.14 -7.39
N ILE A 251 10.54 2.96 -6.91
CA ILE A 251 9.59 1.89 -6.62
C ILE A 251 8.78 2.17 -5.34
N PRO A 252 9.40 2.64 -4.23
CA PRO A 252 8.64 3.06 -3.06
C PRO A 252 7.64 4.18 -3.37
N CYS A 253 8.02 5.20 -4.14
CA CYS A 253 7.10 6.28 -4.49
C CYS A 253 5.93 5.80 -5.38
N LEU A 254 6.18 4.94 -6.37
CA LEU A 254 5.09 4.34 -7.16
C LEU A 254 4.11 3.57 -6.25
N THR A 255 4.65 2.73 -5.38
CA THR A 255 3.85 1.89 -4.47
C THR A 255 3.05 2.74 -3.49
N LEU A 256 3.66 3.77 -2.90
CA LEU A 256 2.98 4.72 -2.03
C LEU A 256 1.86 5.46 -2.77
N SER A 257 2.12 5.93 -3.99
CA SER A 257 1.10 6.59 -4.81
C SER A 257 -0.15 5.70 -4.97
N LEU A 258 0.05 4.42 -5.33
CA LEU A 258 -1.04 3.44 -5.48
C LEU A 258 -1.81 3.22 -4.19
N LEU A 259 -1.12 3.10 -3.05
CA LEU A 259 -1.74 2.91 -1.75
C LEU A 259 -2.56 4.13 -1.30
N PHE A 260 -2.04 5.34 -1.53
CA PHE A 260 -2.75 6.59 -1.21
C PHE A 260 -3.98 6.80 -2.10
N GLU A 261 -3.90 6.45 -3.39
CA GLU A 261 -5.05 6.52 -4.30
C GLU A 261 -6.17 5.55 -3.87
N LYS A 262 -5.81 4.30 -3.51
CA LYS A 262 -6.77 3.25 -3.09
C LYS A 262 -7.52 3.62 -1.80
N ARG A 263 -6.82 4.14 -0.78
CA ARG A 263 -7.46 4.55 0.49
C ARG A 263 -8.60 5.55 0.25
N ARG A 264 -8.46 6.42 -0.75
CA ARG A 264 -9.46 7.46 -1.04
C ARG A 264 -10.60 7.00 -1.94
N THR A 265 -10.35 6.10 -2.89
CA THR A 265 -11.43 5.47 -3.70
C THR A 265 -12.36 4.61 -2.84
N LEU A 266 -11.83 3.88 -1.85
CA LEU A 266 -12.64 3.17 -0.84
C LEU A 266 -13.49 4.14 -0.02
N HIS A 267 -12.95 5.32 0.32
CA HIS A 267 -13.70 6.34 1.04
C HIS A 267 -14.77 7.04 0.18
N GLN A 268 -14.53 7.24 -1.11
CA GLN A 268 -15.48 7.87 -2.03
C GLN A 268 -16.64 6.95 -2.45
N THR A 269 -16.39 5.64 -2.59
CA THR A 269 -17.42 4.64 -2.98
C THR A 269 -18.34 4.25 -1.84
N LYS A 270 -17.87 4.34 -0.59
CA LYS A 270 -18.69 4.17 0.61
C LYS A 270 -19.44 5.45 1.00
N LYS A 271 -20.17 6.02 0.05
CA LYS A 271 -20.93 7.27 0.22
C LYS A 271 -22.01 7.18 1.32
N HIS A 272 -22.23 6.02 1.95
CA HIS A 272 -23.16 5.85 3.07
C HIS A 272 -22.52 5.32 4.37
N ASP A 273 -21.24 4.94 4.43
CA ASP A 273 -20.68 4.18 5.58
C ASP A 273 -20.11 5.04 6.70
N SER A 274 -20.56 6.27 6.89
CA SER A 274 -20.10 7.15 7.97
C SER A 274 -21.22 8.11 8.33
N ILE A 275 -22.29 7.54 8.89
CA ILE A 275 -23.49 8.29 9.29
C ILE A 275 -23.40 8.54 10.79
N ILE A 276 -23.43 9.81 11.16
CA ILE A 276 -23.62 10.24 12.53
C ILE A 276 -25.12 10.42 12.74
N PHE A 277 -25.67 9.67 13.68
CA PHE A 277 -27.01 9.87 14.17
C PHE A 277 -26.98 10.76 15.40
N PHE A 278 -27.81 11.80 15.38
CA PHE A 278 -27.85 12.81 16.42
C PHE A 278 -29.30 13.15 16.81
N ASP A 279 -29.46 13.68 18.01
CA ASP A 279 -30.71 14.23 18.51
C ASP A 279 -30.86 15.68 18.02
N ASP A 280 -31.92 15.94 17.26
CA ASP A 280 -32.22 17.21 16.61
C ASP A 280 -32.81 18.27 17.54
N ILE A 281 -33.35 17.88 18.71
CA ILE A 281 -33.81 18.81 19.75
C ILE A 281 -32.73 19.12 20.80
N CYS A 282 -31.66 18.33 20.88
CA CYS A 282 -30.56 18.58 21.82
C CYS A 282 -29.61 19.69 21.31
N VAL A 283 -29.42 20.74 22.12
CA VAL A 283 -28.50 21.85 21.79
C VAL A 283 -27.05 21.39 21.69
N LEU A 284 -26.61 20.51 22.60
CA LEU A 284 -25.26 19.95 22.57
C LEU A 284 -25.02 19.15 21.29
N CYS A 285 -25.90 18.21 20.96
CA CYS A 285 -25.77 17.35 19.77
C CYS A 285 -25.75 18.18 18.48
N SER A 286 -26.67 19.13 18.34
CA SER A 286 -26.73 20.01 17.17
C SER A 286 -25.48 20.91 17.03
N ARG A 287 -24.94 21.45 18.13
CA ARG A 287 -23.67 22.20 18.12
C ARG A 287 -22.50 21.30 17.71
N THR A 288 -22.42 20.08 18.23
CA THR A 288 -21.38 19.11 17.86
C THR A 288 -21.43 18.79 16.37
N VAL A 289 -22.62 18.57 15.80
CA VAL A 289 -22.79 18.37 14.35
C VAL A 289 -22.28 19.57 13.55
N GLN A 290 -22.61 20.80 13.96
CA GLN A 290 -22.11 22.01 13.30
C GLN A 290 -20.58 22.12 13.35
N ILE A 291 -19.97 21.77 14.48
CA ILE A 291 -18.51 21.73 14.61
C ILE A 291 -17.93 20.69 13.66
N LEU A 292 -18.46 19.46 13.67
CA LEU A 292 -17.99 18.38 12.81
C LEU A 292 -18.14 18.71 11.32
N ILE A 293 -19.20 19.44 10.92
CA ILE A 293 -19.38 19.90 9.54
C ILE A 293 -18.21 20.80 9.12
N LYS A 294 -17.76 21.71 9.99
CA LYS A 294 -16.63 22.62 9.73
C LYS A 294 -15.28 21.90 9.73
N LEU A 295 -15.10 20.91 10.61
CA LEU A 295 -13.84 20.14 10.70
C LEU A 295 -13.69 19.13 9.55
N ASP A 296 -14.80 18.60 9.03
CA ASP A 296 -14.80 17.64 7.94
C ASP A 296 -14.68 18.29 6.56
N GLN A 297 -13.49 18.85 6.30
CA GLN A 297 -13.15 19.47 5.00
C GLN A 297 -13.20 18.49 3.83
N ASN A 298 -13.16 17.17 4.10
CA ASN A 298 -13.16 16.13 3.08
C ASN A 298 -14.55 15.52 2.82
N LEU A 299 -15.61 16.06 3.44
CA LEU A 299 -17.01 15.63 3.24
C LEU A 299 -17.22 14.12 3.47
N ARG A 300 -16.56 13.57 4.49
CA ARG A 300 -16.59 12.14 4.83
C ARG A 300 -17.78 11.75 5.70
N LEU A 301 -18.28 12.69 6.50
CA LEU A 301 -19.36 12.48 7.46
C LEU A 301 -20.70 12.93 6.88
N LYS A 302 -21.68 12.04 7.01
CA LYS A 302 -23.10 12.32 6.80
C LYS A 302 -23.84 12.32 8.12
N TYR A 303 -25.00 12.96 8.14
CA TYR A 303 -25.77 13.17 9.35
C TYR A 303 -27.21 12.73 9.13
N SER A 304 -27.82 12.10 10.13
CA SER A 304 -29.24 11.75 10.12
C SER A 304 -29.82 11.92 11.53
N SER A 305 -31.10 12.25 11.62
CA SER A 305 -31.78 12.31 12.93
C SER A 305 -31.93 10.90 13.50
N LEU A 306 -31.76 10.77 14.82
CA LEU A 306 -32.02 9.52 15.55
C LEU A 306 -33.46 9.03 15.39
N ASP A 307 -34.41 9.93 15.15
CA ASP A 307 -35.82 9.59 14.91
C ASP A 307 -36.18 9.49 13.41
N GLY A 308 -35.19 9.68 12.53
CA GLY A 308 -35.32 9.62 11.06
C GLY A 308 -35.55 8.21 10.51
N LYS A 309 -35.93 8.12 9.23
CA LYS A 309 -36.27 6.83 8.58
C LYS A 309 -35.07 5.89 8.49
N ILE A 310 -33.88 6.45 8.31
CA ILE A 310 -32.63 5.70 8.16
C ILE A 310 -32.18 5.08 9.49
N ALA A 311 -32.34 5.79 10.61
CA ALA A 311 -32.05 5.22 11.92
C ALA A 311 -32.96 4.01 12.19
N LYS A 312 -34.24 4.12 11.85
CA LYS A 312 -35.26 3.07 12.03
C LYS A 312 -35.07 1.85 11.12
N SER A 313 -34.46 2.01 9.95
CA SER A 313 -34.21 0.91 9.01
C SER A 313 -32.97 0.08 9.36
N LEU A 314 -32.09 0.58 10.23
CA LEU A 314 -30.91 -0.15 10.67
C LEU A 314 -31.27 -1.19 11.77
N PRO A 315 -30.98 -2.48 11.57
CA PRO A 315 -31.35 -3.54 12.51
C PRO A 315 -30.78 -3.35 13.93
N SER A 316 -29.60 -2.74 14.03
CA SER A 316 -28.85 -2.50 15.26
C SER A 316 -29.37 -1.33 16.11
N PHE A 317 -30.31 -0.53 15.61
CA PHE A 317 -30.87 0.62 16.33
C PHE A 317 -32.03 0.27 17.27
N ARG A 318 -32.46 -0.99 17.31
CA ARG A 318 -33.60 -1.45 18.14
C ARG A 318 -33.31 -1.52 19.64
N ASP A 319 -32.06 -1.29 20.07
CA ASP A 319 -31.72 -1.22 21.49
C ASP A 319 -32.06 0.14 22.10
N LYS A 320 -32.80 0.11 23.21
CA LYS A 320 -33.36 1.29 23.92
C LYS A 320 -32.31 2.33 24.36
N ASN A 321 -31.02 1.98 24.38
CA ASN A 321 -29.94 2.84 24.88
C ASN A 321 -29.29 3.72 23.80
N ALA A 322 -29.64 3.55 22.52
CA ALA A 322 -29.07 4.36 21.43
C ALA A 322 -29.52 5.83 21.48
N LYS A 323 -30.69 6.13 22.06
CA LYS A 323 -31.25 7.49 22.15
C LYS A 323 -30.55 8.40 23.17
N GLU A 324 -29.73 7.83 24.04
CA GLU A 324 -29.02 8.57 25.07
C GLU A 324 -27.58 8.92 24.68
N SER A 325 -27.13 8.58 23.48
CA SER A 325 -25.74 8.82 23.05
C SER A 325 -25.62 9.26 21.59
N VAL A 326 -24.44 9.74 21.23
CA VAL A 326 -24.00 9.89 19.84
C VAL A 326 -23.80 8.50 19.27
N VAL A 327 -24.41 8.26 18.12
CA VAL A 327 -24.30 6.98 17.43
C VAL A 327 -23.63 7.18 16.08
N PHE A 328 -22.62 6.38 15.80
CA PHE A 328 -21.87 6.44 14.56
C PHE A 328 -21.95 5.09 13.85
N TRP A 329 -22.50 5.09 12.64
CA TRP A 329 -22.54 3.91 11.79
C TRP A 329 -21.40 3.95 10.79
N SER A 330 -20.53 2.95 10.85
CA SER A 330 -19.46 2.80 9.87
C SER A 330 -19.14 1.36 9.54
N ASN A 331 -18.95 1.09 8.23
CA ASN A 331 -18.58 -0.22 7.71
C ASN A 331 -19.50 -1.37 8.18
N GLY A 332 -20.80 -1.11 8.36
CA GLY A 332 -21.76 -2.10 8.85
C GLY A 332 -21.80 -2.26 10.38
N VAL A 333 -20.98 -1.52 11.13
CA VAL A 333 -20.89 -1.58 12.59
C VAL A 333 -21.48 -0.30 13.19
N LEU A 334 -22.23 -0.48 14.27
CA LEU A 334 -22.75 0.62 15.08
C LEU A 334 -21.81 0.87 16.25
N HIS A 335 -21.30 2.09 16.35
CA HIS A 335 -20.48 2.58 17.45
C HIS A 335 -21.32 3.55 18.28
N THR A 336 -21.20 3.49 19.61
CA THR A 336 -21.94 4.34 20.55
C THR A 336 -21.00 4.98 21.57
N ARG A 337 -21.45 6.03 22.27
CA ARG A 337 -20.68 6.70 23.34
C ARG A 337 -19.26 7.09 22.91
N THR A 338 -18.26 6.84 23.75
CA THR A 338 -16.85 7.19 23.47
C THR A 338 -16.34 6.49 22.22
N ASP A 339 -16.74 5.24 21.98
CA ASP A 339 -16.31 4.49 20.80
C ASP A 339 -16.78 5.17 19.50
N ALA A 340 -18.00 5.72 19.48
CA ALA A 340 -18.47 6.55 18.38
C ALA A 340 -17.58 7.79 18.19
N VAL A 341 -17.22 8.49 19.27
CA VAL A 341 -16.37 9.70 19.20
C VAL A 341 -15.00 9.37 18.61
N ILE A 342 -14.36 8.30 19.08
CA ILE A 342 -13.07 7.83 18.58
C ILE A 342 -13.16 7.52 17.08
N HIS A 343 -14.17 6.76 16.67
CA HIS A 343 -14.35 6.38 15.27
C HIS A 343 -14.67 7.58 14.36
N ILE A 344 -15.39 8.59 14.85
CA ILE A 344 -15.60 9.86 14.14
C ILE A 344 -14.27 10.60 13.94
N LEU A 345 -13.44 10.71 14.99
CA LEU A 345 -12.13 11.38 14.91
C LEU A 345 -11.17 10.68 13.93
N LEU A 346 -11.16 9.34 13.95
CA LEU A 346 -10.40 8.53 13.00
C LEU A 346 -10.90 8.74 11.56
N THR A 347 -12.22 8.88 11.38
CA THR A 347 -12.85 9.12 10.07
C THR A 347 -12.52 10.49 9.50
N LEU A 348 -12.49 11.54 10.33
CA LEU A 348 -12.08 12.89 9.94
C LEU A 348 -10.65 12.92 9.36
N GLY A 349 -9.75 12.10 9.91
CA GLY A 349 -8.36 12.00 9.47
C GLY A 349 -7.50 13.18 9.94
N SER A 350 -6.33 13.35 9.31
CA SER A 350 -5.38 14.44 9.61
C SER A 350 -5.00 14.49 11.11
N ILE A 351 -4.85 15.69 11.69
CA ILE A 351 -4.50 15.89 13.11
C ILE A 351 -5.52 15.22 14.06
N TYR A 352 -6.79 15.10 13.65
CA TYR A 352 -7.85 14.49 14.48
C TYR A 352 -7.67 12.97 14.64
N SER A 353 -7.03 12.31 13.68
CA SER A 353 -6.70 10.89 13.80
C SER A 353 -5.73 10.63 14.95
N ILE A 354 -4.79 11.55 15.20
CA ILE A 354 -3.85 11.48 16.33
C ILE A 354 -4.63 11.50 17.64
N LEU A 355 -5.61 12.40 17.77
CA LEU A 355 -6.49 12.48 18.95
C LEU A 355 -7.35 11.22 19.12
N GLY A 356 -7.85 10.65 18.02
CA GLY A 356 -8.57 9.37 18.06
C GLY A 356 -7.68 8.21 18.53
N PHE A 357 -6.43 8.16 18.09
CA PHE A 357 -5.46 7.17 18.54
C PHE A 357 -5.04 7.36 20.01
N THR A 358 -4.88 8.61 20.48
CA THR A 358 -4.56 8.86 21.88
C THR A 358 -5.69 8.47 22.81
N LEU A 359 -6.94 8.75 22.46
CA LEU A 359 -8.11 8.30 23.23
C LEU A 359 -8.21 6.77 23.30
N LYS A 360 -7.78 6.06 22.25
CA LYS A 360 -7.68 4.58 22.24
C LYS A 360 -6.67 4.00 23.24
N LEU A 361 -5.71 4.79 23.72
CA LEU A 361 -4.73 4.36 24.72
C LEU A 361 -5.32 4.33 26.12
N PHE A 362 -6.42 5.06 26.37
CA PHE A 362 -7.09 5.07 27.66
C PHE A 362 -8.14 3.95 27.74
N PRO A 363 -8.36 3.35 28.93
CA PRO A 363 -9.42 2.37 29.10
C PRO A 363 -10.80 2.97 28.82
N LEU A 364 -11.56 2.34 27.90
CA LEU A 364 -12.88 2.83 27.46
C LEU A 364 -13.86 3.08 28.61
N PHE A 365 -13.82 2.28 29.68
CA PHE A 365 -14.72 2.43 30.82
C PHE A 365 -14.56 3.79 31.54
N VAL A 366 -13.34 4.33 31.59
CA VAL A 366 -13.07 5.64 32.22
C VAL A 366 -13.67 6.76 31.37
N LEU A 367 -13.47 6.67 30.06
CA LEU A 367 -13.99 7.64 29.11
C LEU A 367 -15.52 7.60 29.05
N ASP A 368 -16.11 6.40 29.09
CA ASP A 368 -17.56 6.21 29.11
C ASP A 368 -18.21 6.74 30.40
N LEU A 369 -17.53 6.67 31.56
CA LEU A 369 -18.03 7.29 32.80
C LEU A 369 -18.21 8.81 32.65
N ILE A 370 -17.21 9.49 32.06
CA ILE A 370 -17.28 10.93 31.79
C ILE A 370 -18.37 11.20 30.75
N TYR A 371 -18.42 10.39 29.70
CA TYR A 371 -19.41 10.51 28.64
C TYR A 371 -20.84 10.42 29.19
N ASP A 372 -21.13 9.40 29.99
CA ASP A 372 -22.46 9.13 30.55
C ASP A 372 -22.89 10.25 31.51
N LEU A 373 -21.95 10.83 32.27
CA LEU A 373 -22.23 11.97 33.15
C LEU A 373 -22.66 13.22 32.35
N ILE A 374 -21.99 13.51 31.24
CA ILE A 374 -22.36 14.61 30.33
C ILE A 374 -23.70 14.29 29.64
N ALA A 375 -23.86 13.07 29.13
CA ALA A 375 -25.03 12.63 28.40
C ALA A 375 -26.30 12.70 29.26
N LYS A 376 -26.20 12.38 30.55
CA LYS A 376 -27.31 12.43 31.52
C LYS A 376 -27.75 13.86 31.84
N HIS A 377 -26.81 14.80 31.95
CA HIS A 377 -27.13 16.20 32.31
C HIS A 377 -27.28 17.12 31.09
N ARG A 378 -27.16 16.61 29.86
CA ARG A 378 -27.09 17.43 28.64
C ARG A 378 -28.25 18.41 28.45
N TYR A 379 -29.48 18.02 28.78
CA TYR A 379 -30.64 18.91 28.64
C TYR A 379 -30.73 19.94 29.75
N GLN A 380 -30.24 19.62 30.96
CA GLN A 380 -30.20 20.55 32.08
C GLN A 380 -29.11 21.60 31.89
N ILE A 381 -27.94 21.20 31.35
CA ILE A 381 -26.79 22.09 31.17
C ILE A 381 -26.89 22.89 29.87
N PHE A 382 -27.31 22.27 28.76
CA PHE A 382 -27.27 22.90 27.43
C PHE A 382 -28.65 23.26 26.88
N GLY A 383 -29.72 22.78 27.50
CA GLY A 383 -31.10 23.03 27.07
C GLY A 383 -31.57 22.17 25.89
N LYS A 384 -32.84 22.38 25.52
CA LYS A 384 -33.51 21.84 24.34
C LYS A 384 -33.86 22.97 23.38
N ARG A 385 -33.88 22.68 22.08
CA ARG A 385 -34.39 23.60 21.06
C ARG A 385 -35.91 23.48 20.96
N GLU A 386 -36.57 24.60 20.71
CA GLU A 386 -38.02 24.65 20.41
C GLU A 386 -38.33 24.17 18.99
N THR A 387 -37.35 24.26 18.09
CA THR A 387 -37.47 23.85 16.69
C THR A 387 -36.37 22.86 16.30
N CYS A 388 -36.70 21.95 15.38
CA CYS A 388 -35.76 20.95 14.88
C CYS A 388 -34.55 21.62 14.21
N PHE A 389 -33.38 21.00 14.38
CA PHE A 389 -32.19 21.42 13.66
C PHE A 389 -32.40 21.36 12.14
N LEU A 390 -32.28 22.50 11.46
CA LEU A 390 -32.34 22.59 10.01
C LEU A 390 -30.94 22.83 9.42
N PRO A 391 -30.50 22.03 8.44
CA PRO A 391 -29.22 22.22 7.78
C PRO A 391 -29.23 23.47 6.90
N THR A 392 -28.06 24.12 6.78
CA THR A 392 -27.86 25.24 5.85
C THR A 392 -27.87 24.76 4.40
N LYS A 393 -28.15 25.65 3.44
CA LYS A 393 -28.15 25.31 2.00
C LYS A 393 -26.87 24.59 1.56
N GLU A 394 -25.72 25.00 2.09
CA GLU A 394 -24.40 24.42 1.77
C GLU A 394 -24.15 23.03 2.39
N SER A 395 -24.82 22.70 3.49
CA SER A 395 -24.64 21.41 4.18
C SER A 395 -25.75 20.41 3.89
N LYS A 396 -26.79 20.81 3.17
CA LYS A 396 -28.01 20.01 2.92
C LYS A 396 -27.70 18.63 2.33
N ASP A 397 -26.76 18.52 1.40
CA ASP A 397 -26.37 17.26 0.74
C ASP A 397 -25.70 16.25 1.68
N ARG A 398 -25.34 16.68 2.89
CA ARG A 398 -24.74 15.84 3.94
C ARG A 398 -25.79 15.27 4.89
N PHE A 399 -27.01 15.78 4.88
CA PHE A 399 -28.11 15.32 5.73
C PHE A 399 -28.95 14.28 5.00
N LEU A 400 -29.19 13.16 5.66
CA LEU A 400 -30.00 12.08 5.17
C LEU A 400 -31.32 12.04 5.95
N THR A 401 -32.43 12.15 5.21
CA THR A 401 -33.82 12.12 5.72
C THR A 401 -34.37 10.71 5.85
#